data_AF-A0A1F4NAQ6-F1
#
_entry.id   AF-A0A1F4NAQ6-F1
#
_cell.length_a   1.000
_cell.length_b   1.000
_cell.length_c   1.000
_cell.angle_alpha   90.00
_cell.angle_beta   90.00
_cell.angle_gamma   90.00
#
_symmetry.space_group_name_H-M   'P 1'
#
loop_
_entity.id
_entity.type
_entity.pdbx_description
1 polymer ?
#
loop_
_entity_poly.entity_id
_entity_poly.type
_entity_poly.pdbx_seq_one_letter_code
_entity_poly.pdbx_strand_id
1 'polypeptide(L)'
;MVCVSGMTPAVITETLFALVTQKNFIPDAIHVITTNKGKGKIKRELLGSGGYFDAFMKDYLPGKNVQFDASTIHLIGAAQAPLEDIITDDDNRAAADTIYGVLRSIKAEPNTQMHVSIAGGRKSMSFYMGHAFSLVADADDELSHVLVTAEFENPKLGFYYPPRLAWERELDGKTYKSSDAKVTLAEVAALKLGSLFDADIPERAKDSFEFAVQLMQATITAPYVDVCFSDEKGHLKILGQEISLSALEFMVFFVHALSKKYAHELKNGGAISLGQLKKLELQNIAKLLAAPVSDRIEKNDIKSDIKKKIRTKIGPAADWFRIEARPIENREDHIPSHALMVPTDRIRICASAVVVNQILRIIKVVDQRT
;
A
#
# COMPACT_ATOMS: atom_id res chain seq x y z
N MET A 1 -1.20 -5.26 20.90
CA MET A 1 -2.49 -4.64 20.55
C MET A 1 -2.23 -3.27 19.92
N VAL A 2 -2.93 -2.92 18.85
CA VAL A 2 -2.83 -1.60 18.20
C VAL A 2 -4.23 -1.00 18.05
N CYS A 3 -4.40 0.28 18.31
CA CYS A 3 -5.68 0.94 18.09
C CYS A 3 -5.53 2.40 17.67
N VAL A 4 -6.59 2.92 17.03
CA VAL A 4 -6.78 4.36 16.85
C VAL A 4 -7.55 4.92 18.03
N SER A 5 -7.24 6.15 18.48
CA SER A 5 -8.00 6.81 19.54
C SER A 5 -8.31 8.25 19.19
N GLY A 6 -9.50 8.68 19.61
CA GLY A 6 -9.96 10.06 19.50
C GLY A 6 -10.10 10.70 20.88
N MET A 7 -11.22 11.39 21.09
CA MET A 7 -11.53 12.07 22.36
C MET A 7 -12.10 11.15 23.45
N THR A 8 -12.30 9.86 23.15
CA THR A 8 -12.84 8.84 24.05
C THR A 8 -11.82 7.72 24.21
N PRO A 9 -10.84 7.83 25.13
CA PRO A 9 -9.81 6.80 25.35
C PRO A 9 -10.36 5.48 25.92
N ALA A 10 -11.60 5.47 26.43
CA ALA A 10 -12.26 4.28 26.99
C ALA A 10 -12.21 3.06 26.06
N VAL A 11 -12.31 3.27 24.74
CA VAL A 11 -12.21 2.22 23.72
C VAL A 11 -10.94 1.38 23.85
N ILE A 12 -9.85 1.94 24.38
CA ILE A 12 -8.58 1.23 24.61
C ILE A 12 -8.75 0.20 25.72
N THR A 13 -9.29 0.61 26.86
CA THR A 13 -9.51 -0.28 28.02
C THR A 13 -10.67 -1.25 27.79
N GLU A 14 -11.69 -0.85 27.05
CA GLU A 14 -12.79 -1.74 26.62
C GLU A 14 -12.27 -2.86 25.72
N THR A 15 -11.44 -2.50 24.72
CA THR A 15 -10.80 -3.49 23.84
C THR A 15 -9.91 -4.44 24.66
N LEU A 16 -9.05 -3.89 25.53
CA LEU A 16 -8.17 -4.70 26.38
C LEU A 16 -8.95 -5.63 27.30
N PHE A 17 -10.05 -5.15 27.90
CA PHE A 17 -10.94 -5.94 28.72
C PHE A 17 -11.49 -7.14 27.95
N ALA A 18 -12.02 -6.92 26.74
CA ALA A 18 -12.58 -7.99 25.93
C ALA A 18 -11.51 -9.00 25.50
N LEU A 19 -10.30 -8.53 25.13
CA LEU A 19 -9.17 -9.40 24.79
C LEU A 19 -8.79 -10.32 25.95
N VAL A 20 -8.60 -9.75 27.14
CA VAL A 20 -8.18 -10.50 28.33
C VAL A 20 -9.27 -11.46 28.80
N THR A 21 -10.52 -11.01 28.85
CA THR A 21 -11.60 -11.78 29.49
C THR A 21 -12.32 -12.75 28.56
N GLN A 22 -12.32 -12.51 27.25
CA GLN A 22 -13.10 -13.30 26.28
C GLN A 22 -12.22 -14.09 25.32
N LYS A 23 -11.03 -13.57 24.98
CA LYS A 23 -10.09 -14.21 24.05
C LYS A 23 -8.87 -14.84 24.74
N ASN A 24 -8.69 -14.59 26.05
CA ASN A 24 -7.48 -14.95 26.79
C ASN A 24 -6.19 -14.43 26.11
N PHE A 25 -6.29 -13.27 25.46
CA PHE A 25 -5.19 -12.61 24.76
C PHE A 25 -4.67 -11.46 25.62
N ILE A 26 -3.41 -11.53 26.03
CA ILE A 26 -2.74 -10.48 26.80
C ILE A 26 -1.63 -9.91 25.91
N PRO A 27 -1.75 -8.65 25.45
CA PRO A 27 -0.72 -8.06 24.60
C PRO A 27 0.55 -7.74 25.41
N ASP A 28 1.72 -7.90 24.80
CA ASP A 28 2.98 -7.41 25.38
C ASP A 28 3.03 -5.88 25.43
N ALA A 29 2.46 -5.22 24.42
CA ALA A 29 2.38 -3.78 24.30
C ALA A 29 1.04 -3.30 23.71
N ILE A 30 0.62 -2.10 24.12
CA ILE A 30 -0.51 -1.36 23.56
C ILE A 30 0.04 -0.15 22.81
N HIS A 31 -0.14 -0.15 21.50
CA HIS A 31 0.21 0.97 20.64
C HIS A 31 -1.05 1.76 20.25
N VAL A 32 -1.01 3.08 20.44
CA VAL A 32 -2.16 3.94 20.15
C VAL A 32 -1.77 5.01 19.15
N ILE A 33 -2.50 5.09 18.03
CA ILE A 33 -2.33 6.12 17.02
C ILE A 33 -3.41 7.20 17.21
N THR A 34 -2.98 8.45 17.37
CA THR A 34 -3.88 9.55 17.79
C THR A 34 -3.35 10.93 17.37
N THR A 35 -4.18 11.96 17.46
CA THR A 35 -3.75 13.37 17.39
C THR A 35 -3.21 13.86 18.75
N ASN A 36 -2.65 15.06 18.79
CA ASN A 36 -2.16 15.69 20.03
C ASN A 36 -3.25 15.82 21.11
N LYS A 37 -4.47 16.23 20.73
CA LYS A 37 -5.61 16.30 21.65
C LYS A 37 -5.93 14.95 22.28
N GLY A 38 -5.96 13.89 21.46
CA GLY A 38 -6.20 12.52 21.96
C GLY A 38 -5.07 12.01 22.85
N LYS A 39 -3.80 12.33 22.55
CA LYS A 39 -2.67 12.03 23.46
C LYS A 39 -2.84 12.70 24.82
N GLY A 40 -3.28 13.95 24.87
CA GLY A 40 -3.57 14.66 26.12
C GLY A 40 -4.68 13.98 26.93
N LYS A 41 -5.71 13.47 26.25
CA LYS A 41 -6.79 12.66 26.85
C LYS A 41 -6.29 11.34 27.42
N ILE A 42 -5.55 10.56 26.64
CA ILE A 42 -4.96 9.28 27.06
C ILE A 42 -4.04 9.48 28.28
N LYS A 43 -3.16 10.48 28.25
CA LYS A 43 -2.25 10.76 29.36
C LYS A 43 -2.99 11.10 30.66
N ARG A 44 -4.06 11.89 30.58
CA ARG A 44 -4.80 12.30 31.77
C ARG A 44 -5.68 11.18 32.34
N GLU A 45 -6.34 10.42 31.46
CA GLU A 45 -7.39 9.49 31.85
C GLU A 45 -6.85 8.07 32.07
N LEU A 46 -5.89 7.62 31.25
CA LEU A 46 -5.39 6.24 31.30
C LEU A 46 -4.03 6.13 32.01
N LEU A 47 -3.07 6.99 31.64
CA LEU A 47 -1.66 6.88 32.08
C LEU A 47 -1.28 7.79 33.25
N GLY A 48 -2.22 8.62 33.74
CA GLY A 48 -1.99 9.50 34.88
C GLY A 48 -1.91 8.72 36.19
N SER A 49 -1.50 9.39 37.27
CA SER A 49 -1.51 8.78 38.60
C SER A 49 -2.94 8.33 38.97
N GLY A 50 -3.14 7.02 39.15
CA GLY A 50 -4.47 6.45 39.39
C GLY A 50 -5.36 6.36 38.14
N GLY A 51 -4.76 6.42 36.95
CA GLY A 51 -5.47 6.29 35.68
C GLY A 51 -6.08 4.90 35.47
N TYR A 52 -7.02 4.82 34.53
CA TYR A 52 -7.80 3.60 34.30
C TYR A 52 -6.96 2.42 33.78
N PHE A 53 -5.78 2.66 33.19
CA PHE A 53 -4.90 1.56 32.80
C PHE A 53 -4.27 0.88 34.03
N ASP A 54 -3.76 1.66 34.98
CA ASP A 54 -3.21 1.10 36.23
C ASP A 54 -4.28 0.36 37.04
N ALA A 55 -5.51 0.89 37.07
CA ALA A 55 -6.65 0.23 37.68
C ALA A 55 -6.95 -1.11 36.99
N PHE A 56 -6.96 -1.13 35.64
CA PHE A 56 -7.18 -2.35 34.87
C PHE A 56 -6.12 -3.41 35.16
N MET A 57 -4.84 -3.01 35.19
CA MET A 57 -3.73 -3.92 35.48
C MET A 57 -3.87 -4.57 36.86
N LYS A 58 -4.34 -3.82 37.87
CA LYS A 58 -4.63 -4.37 39.21
C LYS A 58 -5.82 -5.32 39.21
N ASP A 59 -6.88 -4.96 38.49
CA ASP A 59 -8.12 -5.74 38.44
C ASP A 59 -7.95 -7.05 37.68
N TYR A 60 -7.38 -7.02 36.48
CA TYR A 60 -7.42 -8.13 35.53
C TYR A 60 -6.08 -8.81 35.29
N LEU A 61 -4.96 -8.11 35.48
CA LEU A 61 -3.62 -8.59 35.13
C LEU A 61 -2.58 -8.41 36.26
N PRO A 62 -2.89 -8.79 37.52
CA PRO A 62 -1.98 -8.55 38.63
C PRO A 62 -0.64 -9.27 38.41
N GLY A 63 0.46 -8.52 38.53
CA GLY A 63 1.83 -9.04 38.35
C GLY A 63 2.25 -9.27 36.89
N LYS A 64 1.41 -8.95 35.91
CA LYS A 64 1.81 -8.90 34.50
C LYS A 64 2.36 -7.54 34.14
N ASN A 65 3.18 -7.51 33.10
CA ASN A 65 3.68 -6.27 32.51
C ASN A 65 3.15 -6.14 31.08
N VAL A 66 2.41 -5.07 30.81
CA VAL A 66 1.94 -4.71 29.48
C VAL A 66 2.46 -3.30 29.22
N GLN A 67 3.29 -3.12 28.21
CA GLN A 67 3.86 -1.82 27.90
C GLN A 67 2.78 -0.89 27.33
N PHE A 68 2.44 0.16 28.07
CA PHE A 68 1.61 1.24 27.58
C PHE A 68 2.03 2.55 28.24
N ASP A 69 2.81 3.35 27.51
CA ASP A 69 3.40 4.58 28.00
C ASP A 69 3.55 5.60 26.87
N ALA A 70 4.26 6.71 27.12
CA ALA A 70 4.43 7.77 26.11
C ALA A 70 5.16 7.31 24.83
N SER A 71 5.98 6.25 24.89
CA SER A 71 6.72 5.68 23.76
C SER A 71 5.84 4.85 22.83
N THR A 72 4.70 4.34 23.30
CA THR A 72 3.75 3.57 22.49
C THR A 72 2.56 4.41 22.00
N ILE A 73 2.58 5.73 22.23
CA ILE A 73 1.63 6.69 21.66
C ILE A 73 2.22 7.33 20.41
N HIS A 74 1.66 6.96 19.26
CA HIS A 74 2.04 7.46 17.94
C HIS A 74 1.17 8.65 17.54
N LEU A 75 1.81 9.77 17.24
CA LEU A 75 1.12 11.00 16.85
C LEU A 75 0.94 11.08 15.35
N ILE A 76 -0.27 11.42 14.91
CA ILE A 76 -0.59 11.67 13.51
C ILE A 76 0.06 12.98 13.05
N GLY A 77 0.68 12.95 11.87
CA GLY A 77 1.36 14.10 11.26
C GLY A 77 2.86 13.88 11.14
N ALA A 78 3.59 14.93 10.75
CA ALA A 78 5.05 14.87 10.71
C ALA A 78 5.62 14.80 12.13
N ALA A 79 6.72 14.08 12.35
CA ALA A 79 7.33 13.93 13.67
C ALA A 79 7.62 15.27 14.38
N GLN A 80 7.97 16.31 13.61
CA GLN A 80 8.24 17.66 14.13
C GLN A 80 7.00 18.56 14.25
N ALA A 81 5.88 18.15 13.66
CA ALA A 81 4.63 18.93 13.61
C ALA A 81 3.42 17.98 13.68
N PRO A 82 3.16 17.37 14.86
CA PRO A 82 1.99 16.52 15.05
C PRO A 82 0.70 17.34 14.93
N LEU A 83 -0.34 16.72 14.39
CA LEU A 83 -1.62 17.38 14.18
C LEU A 83 -2.39 17.52 15.50
N GLU A 84 -2.98 18.70 15.71
CA GLU A 84 -3.92 18.95 16.80
C GLU A 84 -5.24 18.19 16.59
N ASP A 85 -5.73 18.17 15.36
CA ASP A 85 -6.92 17.44 14.90
C ASP A 85 -6.84 17.22 13.38
N ILE A 86 -7.65 16.33 12.81
CA ILE A 86 -7.69 16.02 11.37
C ILE A 86 -8.87 16.75 10.72
N ILE A 87 -8.60 17.79 9.94
CA ILE A 87 -9.65 18.65 9.37
C ILE A 87 -9.62 18.66 7.84
N THR A 88 -8.43 18.64 7.25
CA THR A 88 -8.21 18.77 5.80
C THR A 88 -7.95 17.43 5.12
N ASP A 89 -7.92 17.43 3.78
CA ASP A 89 -7.54 16.25 2.99
C ASP A 89 -6.08 15.86 3.22
N ASP A 90 -5.19 16.85 3.38
CA ASP A 90 -3.78 16.62 3.71
C ASP A 90 -3.62 16.00 5.10
N ASP A 91 -4.44 16.43 6.07
CA ASP A 91 -4.46 15.79 7.40
C ASP A 91 -4.91 14.33 7.32
N ASN A 92 -5.91 14.04 6.48
CA ASN A 92 -6.37 12.66 6.27
C ASN A 92 -5.28 11.81 5.59
N ARG A 93 -4.54 12.37 4.62
CA ARG A 93 -3.39 11.68 4.01
C ARG A 93 -2.31 11.38 5.04
N ALA A 94 -1.97 12.37 5.88
CA ALA A 94 -1.01 12.19 6.96
C ALA A 94 -1.47 11.14 7.99
N ALA A 95 -2.77 11.07 8.29
CA ALA A 95 -3.34 10.02 9.12
C ALA A 95 -3.18 8.63 8.50
N ALA A 96 -3.47 8.49 7.21
CA ALA A 96 -3.31 7.23 6.50
C ALA A 96 -1.85 6.76 6.48
N ASP A 97 -0.92 7.65 6.14
CA ASP A 97 0.52 7.35 6.08
C ASP A 97 1.07 7.02 7.48
N THR A 98 0.64 7.73 8.52
CA THR A 98 1.07 7.44 9.91
C THR A 98 0.55 6.08 10.37
N ILE A 99 -0.74 5.80 10.17
CA ILE A 99 -1.35 4.52 10.57
C ILE A 99 -0.63 3.36 9.88
N TYR A 100 -0.44 3.46 8.57
CA TYR A 100 0.25 2.47 7.77
C TYR A 100 1.71 2.28 8.22
N GLY A 101 2.46 3.37 8.40
CA GLY A 101 3.84 3.33 8.86
C GLY A 101 4.00 2.68 10.24
N VAL A 102 3.08 2.95 11.17
CA VAL A 102 3.10 2.34 12.52
C VAL A 102 2.82 0.85 12.47
N LEU A 103 1.81 0.41 11.70
CA LEU A 103 1.55 -1.03 11.60
C LEU A 103 2.73 -1.77 10.94
N ARG A 104 3.35 -1.16 9.92
CA ARG A 104 4.56 -1.71 9.29
C ARG A 104 5.74 -1.79 10.25
N SER A 105 5.98 -0.76 11.06
CA SER A 105 7.10 -0.78 12.01
C SER A 105 6.92 -1.84 13.08
N ILE A 106 5.68 -2.04 13.56
CA ILE A 106 5.36 -3.11 14.51
C ILE A 106 5.57 -4.48 13.85
N LYS A 107 5.14 -4.69 12.61
CA LYS A 107 5.31 -5.96 11.89
C LYS A 107 6.75 -6.24 11.43
N ALA A 108 7.62 -5.24 11.43
CA ALA A 108 9.04 -5.45 11.16
C ALA A 108 9.73 -6.28 12.26
N GLU A 109 9.17 -6.30 13.47
CA GLU A 109 9.64 -7.15 14.56
C GLU A 109 9.25 -8.62 14.30
N PRO A 110 10.21 -9.56 14.25
CA PRO A 110 9.92 -10.97 13.99
C PRO A 110 8.94 -11.59 14.98
N ASN A 111 8.09 -12.50 14.51
CA ASN A 111 7.10 -13.23 15.32
C ASN A 111 6.06 -12.32 16.02
N THR A 112 5.78 -11.15 15.46
CA THR A 112 4.78 -10.24 16.02
C THR A 112 3.37 -10.60 15.55
N GLN A 113 2.48 -10.89 16.51
CA GLN A 113 1.04 -10.99 16.31
C GLN A 113 0.36 -9.69 16.72
N MET A 114 -0.43 -9.12 15.81
CA MET A 114 -1.19 -7.90 16.03
C MET A 114 -2.68 -8.21 16.24
N HIS A 115 -3.21 -7.71 17.35
CA HIS A 115 -4.64 -7.46 17.48
C HIS A 115 -4.91 -5.98 17.24
N VAL A 116 -5.65 -5.65 16.18
CA VAL A 116 -5.96 -4.28 15.79
C VAL A 116 -7.42 -3.94 16.11
N SER A 117 -7.63 -2.80 16.75
CA SER A 117 -8.96 -2.24 17.00
C SER A 117 -9.20 -1.00 16.14
N ILE A 118 -10.32 -1.01 15.42
CA ILE A 118 -10.80 0.13 14.62
C ILE A 118 -11.73 1.06 15.41
N ALA A 119 -11.96 0.78 16.70
CA ALA A 119 -12.82 1.58 17.56
C ALA A 119 -12.08 2.84 18.04
N GLY A 120 -12.56 4.02 17.62
CA GLY A 120 -12.04 5.31 18.06
C GLY A 120 -11.53 6.21 16.94
N GLY A 121 -11.25 7.47 17.29
CA GLY A 121 -10.76 8.48 16.35
C GLY A 121 -11.86 9.06 15.47
N ARG A 122 -11.45 9.80 14.42
CA ARG A 122 -12.37 10.19 13.35
C ARG A 122 -12.70 8.96 12.49
N LYS A 123 -13.88 8.92 11.89
CA LYS A 123 -14.35 7.77 11.06
C LYS A 123 -13.34 7.36 9.97
N SER A 124 -12.61 8.33 9.39
CA SER A 124 -11.55 8.05 8.41
C SER A 124 -10.37 7.28 9.00
N MET A 125 -10.01 7.50 10.27
CA MET A 125 -8.95 6.75 10.96
C MET A 125 -9.31 5.27 11.07
N SER A 126 -10.56 4.92 11.42
CA SER A 126 -11.02 3.54 11.45
C SER A 126 -10.95 2.87 10.08
N PHE A 127 -11.34 3.60 9.02
CA PHE A 127 -11.22 3.12 7.64
C PHE A 127 -9.76 2.86 7.25
N TYR A 128 -8.87 3.83 7.47
CA TYR A 128 -7.44 3.66 7.18
C TYR A 128 -6.79 2.56 8.01
N MET A 129 -7.19 2.40 9.27
CA MET A 129 -6.70 1.31 10.12
C MET A 129 -7.04 -0.06 9.53
N GLY A 130 -8.29 -0.30 9.13
CA GLY A 130 -8.67 -1.58 8.51
C GLY A 130 -8.01 -1.82 7.14
N HIS A 131 -7.85 -0.76 6.34
CA HIS A 131 -7.23 -0.88 5.02
C HIS A 131 -5.71 -1.08 5.11
N ALA A 132 -5.03 -0.31 5.97
CA ALA A 132 -3.61 -0.49 6.25
C ALA A 132 -3.33 -1.85 6.88
N PHE A 133 -4.17 -2.30 7.83
CA PHE A 133 -4.14 -3.67 8.35
C PHE A 133 -4.16 -4.68 7.20
N SER A 134 -5.04 -4.50 6.21
CA SER A 134 -5.15 -5.47 5.13
C SER A 134 -3.87 -5.63 4.29
N LEU A 135 -3.06 -4.57 4.19
CA LEU A 135 -1.80 -4.58 3.45
C LEU A 135 -0.63 -5.24 4.21
N VAL A 136 -0.68 -5.27 5.55
CA VAL A 136 0.46 -5.65 6.40
C VAL A 136 0.19 -6.87 7.27
N ALA A 137 -1.07 -7.27 7.40
CA ALA A 137 -1.48 -8.36 8.26
C ALA A 137 -1.10 -9.72 7.69
N ASP A 138 -0.63 -10.59 8.58
CA ASP A 138 -0.43 -12.02 8.38
C ASP A 138 -1.63 -12.83 8.87
N ALA A 139 -1.62 -14.14 8.63
CA ALA A 139 -2.72 -15.06 8.90
C ALA A 139 -3.25 -15.01 10.35
N ASP A 140 -2.36 -14.79 11.34
CA ASP A 140 -2.70 -14.81 12.76
C ASP A 140 -3.06 -13.43 13.34
N ASP A 141 -2.95 -12.36 12.54
CA ASP A 141 -3.32 -11.02 12.97
C ASP A 141 -4.85 -10.86 12.97
N GLU A 142 -5.44 -10.20 13.96
CA GLU A 142 -6.89 -10.01 14.10
C GLU A 142 -7.28 -8.53 13.98
N LEU A 143 -8.41 -8.26 13.33
CA LEU A 143 -9.04 -6.93 13.25
C LEU A 143 -10.39 -6.97 13.95
N SER A 144 -10.68 -5.96 14.76
CA SER A 144 -11.91 -5.95 15.57
C SER A 144 -12.47 -4.56 15.83
N HIS A 145 -13.73 -4.52 16.25
CA HIS A 145 -14.40 -3.34 16.77
C HIS A 145 -15.01 -3.69 18.12
N VAL A 146 -14.62 -2.97 19.18
CA VAL A 146 -15.24 -3.15 20.49
C VAL A 146 -16.62 -2.52 20.51
N LEU A 147 -17.58 -3.19 21.13
CA LEU A 147 -18.95 -2.75 21.29
C LEU A 147 -19.30 -2.77 22.77
N VAL A 148 -19.90 -1.70 23.25
CA VAL A 148 -20.38 -1.57 24.62
C VAL A 148 -21.89 -1.32 24.58
N THR A 149 -22.63 -1.85 25.55
CA THR A 149 -24.03 -1.48 25.78
C THR A 149 -24.21 0.05 25.78
N ALA A 150 -25.16 0.55 24.98
CA ALA A 150 -25.29 1.97 24.61
C ALA A 150 -25.32 2.94 25.81
N GLU A 151 -25.88 2.51 26.94
CA GLU A 151 -25.91 3.27 28.19
C GLU A 151 -24.53 3.67 28.71
N PHE A 152 -23.52 2.83 28.45
CA PHE A 152 -22.16 3.00 28.93
C PHE A 152 -21.24 3.70 27.92
N GLU A 153 -21.73 4.01 26.72
CA GLU A 153 -21.01 4.84 25.75
C GLU A 153 -21.03 6.33 26.11
N ASN A 154 -21.90 6.74 27.06
CA ASN A 154 -22.00 8.13 27.50
C ASN A 154 -20.74 8.57 28.25
N PRO A 155 -19.93 9.52 27.72
CA PRO A 155 -18.68 9.93 28.35
C PRO A 155 -18.86 10.54 29.76
N LYS A 156 -20.04 11.10 30.06
CA LYS A 156 -20.36 11.65 31.38
C LYS A 156 -20.43 10.58 32.46
N LEU A 157 -20.73 9.34 32.08
CA LEU A 157 -20.78 8.22 33.02
C LEU A 157 -19.38 7.84 33.53
N GLY A 158 -18.32 8.17 32.77
CA GLY A 158 -16.94 7.84 33.12
C GLY A 158 -16.71 6.34 33.22
N PHE A 159 -17.31 5.57 32.31
CA PHE A 159 -17.08 4.14 32.13
C PHE A 159 -15.90 3.90 31.19
N TYR A 160 -15.08 2.89 31.51
CA TYR A 160 -13.85 2.55 30.77
C TYR A 160 -13.71 1.04 30.54
N TYR A 161 -14.21 0.24 31.47
CA TYR A 161 -14.34 -1.21 31.40
C TYR A 161 -15.19 -1.63 32.61
N PRO A 162 -15.75 -2.86 32.65
CA PRO A 162 -16.38 -3.41 33.85
C PRO A 162 -15.27 -3.72 34.89
N PRO A 163 -15.15 -2.99 36.01
CA PRO A 163 -14.15 -3.30 37.03
C PRO A 163 -14.56 -4.52 37.86
N ARG A 164 -13.59 -5.17 38.52
CA ARG A 164 -13.88 -6.31 39.40
C ARG A 164 -14.76 -5.93 40.59
N LEU A 165 -14.50 -4.76 41.18
CA LEU A 165 -15.37 -4.18 42.20
C LEU A 165 -16.36 -3.25 41.51
N ALA A 166 -17.60 -3.71 41.37
CA ALA A 166 -18.65 -2.94 40.71
C ALA A 166 -18.92 -1.60 41.44
N TRP A 167 -19.23 -0.57 40.67
CA TRP A 167 -19.68 0.72 41.18
C TRP A 167 -21.10 1.01 40.68
N GLU A 168 -21.80 1.88 41.42
CA GLU A 168 -23.10 2.42 41.02
C GLU A 168 -22.97 3.94 40.89
N ARG A 169 -23.55 4.52 39.82
CA ARG A 169 -23.57 5.97 39.59
C ARG A 169 -24.96 6.41 39.13
N GLU A 170 -25.39 7.55 39.62
CA GLU A 170 -26.61 8.20 39.13
C GLU A 170 -26.23 9.24 38.06
N LEU A 171 -26.92 9.20 36.92
CA LEU A 171 -26.78 10.16 35.84
C LEU A 171 -28.15 10.39 35.18
N ASP A 172 -28.56 11.65 35.06
CA ASP A 172 -29.85 12.05 34.49
C ASP A 172 -31.06 11.31 35.11
N GLY A 173 -31.03 11.07 36.43
CA GLY A 173 -32.09 10.41 37.20
C GLY A 173 -32.17 8.89 37.03
N LYS A 174 -31.19 8.26 36.35
CA LYS A 174 -31.07 6.80 36.23
C LYS A 174 -29.82 6.31 36.96
N THR A 175 -29.94 5.20 37.69
CA THR A 175 -28.81 4.50 38.30
C THR A 175 -28.20 3.50 37.33
N TYR A 176 -26.88 3.54 37.17
CA TYR A 176 -26.10 2.63 36.33
C TYR A 176 -25.14 1.83 37.21
N LYS A 177 -25.10 0.51 37.03
CA LYS A 177 -24.13 -0.36 37.71
C LYS A 177 -23.10 -0.85 36.70
N SER A 178 -21.81 -0.73 36.99
CA SER A 178 -20.77 -1.14 36.04
C SER A 178 -20.79 -2.63 35.69
N SER A 179 -21.40 -3.46 36.54
CA SER A 179 -21.65 -4.88 36.30
C SER A 179 -22.66 -5.16 35.18
N ASP A 180 -23.51 -4.20 34.84
CA ASP A 180 -24.54 -4.35 33.81
C ASP A 180 -23.98 -4.10 32.40
N ALA A 181 -22.77 -3.52 32.32
CA ALA A 181 -22.12 -3.22 31.06
C ALA A 181 -21.70 -4.52 30.35
N LYS A 182 -22.15 -4.69 29.11
CA LYS A 182 -21.66 -5.77 28.24
C LYS A 182 -20.69 -5.18 27.24
N VAL A 183 -19.43 -5.59 27.36
CA VAL A 183 -18.39 -5.29 26.38
C VAL A 183 -18.20 -6.52 25.52
N THR A 184 -18.19 -6.37 24.20
CA THR A 184 -17.99 -7.47 23.25
C THR A 184 -17.00 -7.06 22.17
N LEU A 185 -16.22 -8.02 21.68
CA LEU A 185 -15.28 -7.79 20.58
C LEU A 185 -15.86 -8.36 19.30
N ALA A 186 -16.35 -7.50 18.41
CA ALA A 186 -16.80 -7.91 17.10
C ALA A 186 -15.59 -8.04 16.17
N GLU A 187 -15.32 -9.25 15.68
CA GLU A 187 -14.29 -9.48 14.66
C GLU A 187 -14.72 -8.86 13.32
N VAL A 188 -13.80 -8.18 12.66
CA VAL A 188 -14.03 -7.54 11.37
C VAL A 188 -13.26 -8.32 10.31
N ALA A 189 -13.98 -8.86 9.33
CA ALA A 189 -13.36 -9.55 8.21
C ALA A 189 -12.50 -8.57 7.39
N ALA A 190 -11.25 -8.96 7.14
CA ALA A 190 -10.29 -8.21 6.33
C ALA A 190 -9.42 -9.17 5.52
N LEU A 191 -8.93 -8.69 4.38
CA LEU A 191 -7.90 -9.40 3.61
C LEU A 191 -6.59 -9.32 4.39
N LYS A 192 -5.78 -10.38 4.39
CA LYS A 192 -4.48 -10.42 5.08
C LYS A 192 -3.40 -10.63 4.02
N LEU A 193 -2.86 -9.52 3.51
CA LEU A 193 -2.01 -9.50 2.32
C LEU A 193 -0.53 -9.26 2.62
N GLY A 194 -0.11 -9.23 3.89
CA GLY A 194 1.26 -8.90 4.31
C GLY A 194 2.33 -9.72 3.57
N SER A 195 2.16 -11.04 3.57
CA SER A 195 3.04 -11.97 2.85
C SER A 195 3.15 -11.75 1.33
N LEU A 196 2.13 -11.19 0.68
CA LEU A 196 2.16 -10.85 -0.75
C LEU A 196 2.88 -9.53 -1.00
N PHE A 197 2.92 -8.67 0.02
CA PHE A 197 3.44 -7.32 -0.10
C PHE A 197 4.94 -7.26 0.22
N ASP A 198 5.46 -8.00 1.21
CA ASP A 198 6.81 -7.73 1.76
C ASP A 198 8.02 -7.96 0.83
N ALA A 199 7.91 -8.76 -0.22
CA ALA A 199 9.00 -8.98 -1.16
C ALA A 199 9.00 -7.92 -2.29
N ASP A 200 10.09 -7.15 -2.40
CA ASP A 200 10.31 -6.13 -3.45
C ASP A 200 9.39 -4.88 -3.41
N ILE A 201 8.95 -4.43 -2.22
CA ILE A 201 8.27 -3.12 -2.13
C ILE A 201 9.23 -1.96 -2.49
N PRO A 202 8.85 -1.06 -3.40
CA PRO A 202 9.60 0.17 -3.64
C PRO A 202 9.65 1.06 -2.40
N GLU A 203 10.72 1.83 -2.24
CA GLU A 203 10.92 2.72 -1.07
C GLU A 203 9.71 3.64 -0.83
N ARG A 204 9.14 4.23 -1.90
CA ARG A 204 7.95 5.08 -1.81
C ARG A 204 6.75 4.38 -1.18
N ALA A 205 6.60 3.06 -1.39
CA ALA A 205 5.48 2.28 -0.85
C ALA A 205 5.66 1.97 0.64
N LYS A 206 6.84 2.24 1.22
CA LYS A 206 7.07 2.10 2.66
C LYS A 206 6.43 3.21 3.47
N ASP A 207 6.42 4.42 2.90
CA ASP A 207 5.99 5.65 3.59
C ASP A 207 4.65 6.21 3.08
N SER A 208 4.24 5.84 1.86
CA SER A 208 2.98 6.29 1.27
C SER A 208 1.95 5.17 1.21
N PHE A 209 0.92 5.28 2.05
CA PHE A 209 -0.22 4.38 2.05
C PHE A 209 -0.94 4.36 0.70
N GLU A 210 -1.17 5.53 0.10
CA GLU A 210 -1.84 5.64 -1.21
C GLU A 210 -1.06 4.88 -2.30
N PHE A 211 0.26 5.05 -2.33
CA PHE A 211 1.09 4.35 -3.32
C PHE A 211 1.14 2.85 -3.06
N ALA A 212 1.12 2.40 -1.79
CA ALA A 212 1.03 0.99 -1.45
C ALA A 212 -0.27 0.35 -1.96
N VAL A 213 -1.41 1.04 -1.80
CA VAL A 213 -2.70 0.59 -2.35
C VAL A 213 -2.65 0.52 -3.88
N GLN A 214 -2.13 1.55 -4.55
CA GLN A 214 -1.98 1.55 -6.01
C GLN A 214 -1.11 0.39 -6.51
N LEU A 215 -0.02 0.10 -5.79
CA LEU A 215 0.87 -1.01 -6.10
C LEU A 215 0.16 -2.36 -5.97
N MET A 216 -0.58 -2.58 -4.88
CA MET A 216 -1.34 -3.82 -4.68
C MET A 216 -2.39 -4.01 -5.77
N GLN A 217 -3.14 -2.96 -6.12
CA GLN A 217 -4.10 -3.00 -7.24
C GLN A 217 -3.42 -3.35 -8.57
N ALA A 218 -2.21 -2.83 -8.79
CA ALA A 218 -1.43 -3.08 -10.00
C ALA A 218 -0.91 -4.53 -10.12
N THR A 219 -0.93 -5.32 -9.03
CA THR A 219 -0.64 -6.77 -9.12
C THR A 219 -1.80 -7.56 -9.73
N ILE A 220 -3.03 -7.05 -9.57
CA ILE A 220 -4.27 -7.70 -10.05
C ILE A 220 -4.64 -7.20 -11.45
N THR A 221 -4.55 -5.89 -11.66
CA THR A 221 -4.92 -5.24 -12.92
C THR A 221 -3.75 -4.45 -13.47
N ALA A 222 -3.38 -4.71 -14.73
CA ALA A 222 -2.30 -4.00 -15.40
C ALA A 222 -2.51 -2.46 -15.33
N PRO A 223 -1.56 -1.70 -14.76
CA PRO A 223 -1.65 -0.25 -14.75
C PRO A 223 -1.37 0.33 -16.14
N TYR A 224 -1.75 1.58 -16.37
CA TYR A 224 -1.37 2.29 -17.59
C TYR A 224 0.14 2.56 -17.60
N VAL A 225 0.74 2.46 -18.78
CA VAL A 225 2.07 3.01 -19.07
C VAL A 225 1.94 4.15 -20.07
N ASP A 226 2.42 5.32 -19.66
CA ASP A 226 2.66 6.43 -20.59
C ASP A 226 4.11 6.32 -21.08
N VAL A 227 4.28 6.13 -22.39
CA VAL A 227 5.58 6.08 -23.05
C VAL A 227 5.84 7.45 -23.67
N CYS A 228 6.65 8.26 -22.98
CA CYS A 228 6.83 9.68 -23.28
C CYS A 228 8.15 9.93 -24.00
N PHE A 229 8.10 10.69 -25.08
CA PHE A 229 9.29 11.17 -25.78
C PHE A 229 9.11 12.62 -26.21
N SER A 230 9.89 13.53 -25.62
CA SER A 230 9.92 14.96 -25.92
C SER A 230 11.34 15.50 -25.78
N ASP A 231 11.72 16.48 -26.59
CA ASP A 231 13.02 17.17 -26.50
C ASP A 231 14.22 16.21 -26.41
N GLU A 232 14.22 15.19 -27.26
CA GLU A 232 15.27 14.15 -27.32
C GLU A 232 15.42 13.30 -26.04
N LYS A 233 14.44 13.35 -25.13
CA LYS A 233 14.42 12.59 -23.88
C LYS A 233 13.21 11.65 -23.82
N GLY A 234 13.50 10.37 -23.66
CA GLY A 234 12.51 9.32 -23.44
C GLY A 234 12.39 8.92 -21.97
N HIS A 235 11.17 8.79 -21.47
CA HIS A 235 10.90 8.22 -20.15
C HIS A 235 9.57 7.48 -20.14
N LEU A 236 9.38 6.60 -19.16
CA LEU A 236 8.09 5.97 -18.89
C LEU A 236 7.44 6.61 -17.68
N LYS A 237 6.12 6.71 -17.66
CA LYS A 237 5.35 7.03 -16.47
C LYS A 237 4.38 5.89 -16.15
N ILE A 238 4.53 5.29 -14.97
CA ILE A 238 3.68 4.20 -14.48
C ILE A 238 3.34 4.47 -13.02
N LEU A 239 2.05 4.42 -12.65
CA LEU A 239 1.58 4.74 -11.28
C LEU A 239 2.14 6.08 -10.76
N GLY A 240 2.18 7.09 -11.64
CA GLY A 240 2.75 8.41 -11.33
C GLY A 240 4.28 8.45 -11.14
N GLN A 241 4.97 7.30 -11.18
CA GLN A 241 6.44 7.25 -11.12
C GLN A 241 7.03 7.51 -12.49
N GLU A 242 8.00 8.41 -12.56
CA GLU A 242 8.88 8.52 -13.72
C GLU A 242 9.98 7.46 -13.66
N ILE A 243 10.15 6.74 -14.77
CA ILE A 243 11.14 5.67 -14.92
C ILE A 243 12.07 6.07 -16.05
N SER A 244 13.27 6.50 -15.67
CA SER A 244 14.32 6.87 -16.62
C SER A 244 14.98 5.62 -17.18
N LEU A 245 15.00 5.53 -18.51
CA LEU A 245 15.72 4.50 -19.26
C LEU A 245 16.90 5.16 -19.98
N SER A 246 17.95 4.40 -20.30
CA SER A 246 18.96 4.88 -21.25
C SER A 246 18.30 5.06 -22.62
N ALA A 247 18.87 5.89 -23.50
CA ALA A 247 18.29 6.12 -24.82
C ALA A 247 18.10 4.81 -25.63
N LEU A 248 19.04 3.85 -25.47
CA LEU A 248 18.95 2.53 -26.10
C LEU A 248 17.83 1.67 -25.49
N GLU A 249 17.73 1.62 -24.16
CA GLU A 249 16.65 0.90 -23.46
C GLU A 249 15.27 1.48 -23.81
N PHE A 250 15.15 2.80 -23.84
CA PHE A 250 13.93 3.49 -24.23
C PHE A 250 13.55 3.16 -25.67
N MET A 251 14.50 3.21 -26.61
CA MET A 251 14.26 2.83 -28.00
C MET A 251 13.71 1.40 -28.11
N VAL A 252 14.33 0.44 -27.41
CA VAL A 252 13.87 -0.96 -27.40
C VAL A 252 12.45 -1.06 -26.83
N PHE A 253 12.17 -0.43 -25.69
CA PHE A 253 10.84 -0.44 -25.09
C PHE A 253 9.79 0.23 -25.99
N PHE A 254 10.12 1.38 -26.58
CA PHE A 254 9.24 2.17 -27.44
C PHE A 254 8.79 1.39 -28.67
N VAL A 255 9.72 0.69 -29.33
CA VAL A 255 9.40 -0.15 -30.49
C VAL A 255 8.44 -1.29 -30.12
N HIS A 256 8.67 -1.97 -28.99
CA HIS A 256 7.77 -3.03 -28.52
C HIS A 256 6.41 -2.47 -28.06
N ALA A 257 6.39 -1.30 -27.43
CA ALA A 257 5.15 -0.62 -27.01
C ALA A 257 4.30 -0.22 -28.22
N LEU A 258 4.91 0.33 -29.28
CA LEU A 258 4.22 0.62 -30.54
C LEU A 258 3.73 -0.66 -31.22
N SER A 259 4.59 -1.69 -31.32
CA SER A 259 4.21 -2.98 -31.93
C SER A 259 3.02 -3.59 -31.22
N LYS A 260 3.00 -3.55 -29.88
CA LYS A 260 1.88 -4.03 -29.06
C LYS A 260 0.63 -3.17 -29.23
N LYS A 261 0.75 -1.84 -29.17
CA LYS A 261 -0.39 -0.91 -29.30
C LYS A 261 -1.10 -1.03 -30.65
N TYR A 262 -0.32 -1.17 -31.72
CA TYR A 262 -0.82 -1.29 -33.08
C TYR A 262 -0.85 -2.75 -33.57
N ALA A 263 -0.93 -3.71 -32.66
CA ALA A 263 -0.91 -5.14 -32.98
C ALA A 263 -1.99 -5.56 -34.00
N HIS A 264 -3.13 -4.88 -34.04
CA HIS A 264 -4.20 -5.11 -35.01
C HIS A 264 -3.84 -4.72 -36.45
N GLU A 265 -2.80 -3.88 -36.65
CA GLU A 265 -2.27 -3.49 -37.95
C GLU A 265 -1.07 -4.35 -38.39
N LEU A 266 -0.66 -5.33 -37.57
CA LEU A 266 0.53 -6.14 -37.74
C LEU A 266 0.15 -7.62 -37.91
N LYS A 267 0.87 -8.34 -38.78
CA LYS A 267 0.62 -9.76 -39.07
C LYS A 267 0.90 -10.63 -37.85
N ASN A 268 1.95 -10.33 -37.10
CA ASN A 268 2.39 -11.16 -35.98
C ASN A 268 1.80 -10.73 -34.63
N GLY A 269 0.69 -9.98 -34.64
CA GLY A 269 -0.05 -9.62 -33.42
C GLY A 269 0.78 -8.87 -32.39
N GLY A 270 1.73 -8.05 -32.85
CA GLY A 270 2.61 -7.21 -32.04
C GLY A 270 3.90 -7.87 -31.56
N ALA A 271 4.17 -9.13 -31.93
CA ALA A 271 5.48 -9.73 -31.74
C ALA A 271 6.44 -9.29 -32.85
N ILE A 272 7.64 -8.83 -32.49
CA ILE A 272 8.63 -8.33 -33.45
C ILE A 272 10.02 -8.89 -33.14
N SER A 273 10.81 -9.18 -34.17
CA SER A 273 12.22 -9.50 -34.03
C SER A 273 13.07 -8.29 -34.38
N LEU A 274 13.65 -7.64 -33.37
CA LEU A 274 14.53 -6.49 -33.61
C LEU A 274 15.78 -6.85 -34.42
N GLY A 275 16.18 -8.13 -34.48
CA GLY A 275 17.29 -8.57 -35.32
C GLY A 275 17.02 -8.57 -36.82
N GLN A 276 15.75 -8.45 -37.20
CA GLN A 276 15.37 -8.28 -38.60
C GLN A 276 15.46 -6.82 -39.06
N LEU A 277 15.83 -5.88 -38.19
CA LEU A 277 16.12 -4.50 -38.56
C LEU A 277 17.40 -4.43 -39.39
N LYS A 278 17.29 -3.88 -40.61
CA LYS A 278 18.46 -3.54 -41.41
C LYS A 278 19.19 -2.35 -40.77
N LYS A 279 20.50 -2.23 -41.04
CA LYS A 279 21.34 -1.14 -40.54
C LYS A 279 20.74 0.26 -40.74
N LEU A 280 20.18 0.54 -41.92
CA LEU A 280 19.55 1.83 -42.22
C LEU A 280 18.27 2.07 -41.40
N GLU A 281 17.50 1.03 -41.14
CA GLU A 281 16.27 1.12 -40.35
C GLU A 281 16.58 1.38 -38.88
N LEU A 282 17.59 0.68 -38.34
CA LEU A 282 18.12 0.93 -37.01
C LEU A 282 18.66 2.36 -36.88
N GLN A 283 19.45 2.82 -37.85
CA GLN A 283 19.96 4.20 -37.88
C GLN A 283 18.83 5.24 -37.88
N ASN A 284 17.76 4.99 -38.63
CA ASN A 284 16.61 5.89 -38.68
C ASN A 284 15.86 5.94 -37.35
N ILE A 285 15.55 4.77 -36.73
CA ILE A 285 14.89 4.74 -35.42
C ILE A 285 15.78 5.41 -34.37
N ALA A 286 17.07 5.07 -34.33
CA ALA A 286 18.04 5.63 -33.39
C ALA A 286 18.12 7.15 -33.51
N LYS A 287 18.16 7.68 -34.74
CA LYS A 287 18.15 9.12 -34.99
C LYS A 287 16.86 9.78 -34.50
N LEU A 288 15.70 9.17 -34.74
CA LEU A 288 14.40 9.72 -34.32
C LEU A 288 14.24 9.77 -32.79
N LEU A 289 14.86 8.83 -32.09
CA LEU A 289 14.76 8.70 -30.64
C LEU A 289 16.01 9.19 -29.89
N ALA A 290 16.92 9.90 -30.58
CA ALA A 290 18.20 10.36 -30.04
C ALA A 290 19.00 9.25 -29.31
N ALA A 291 18.91 8.02 -29.81
CA ALA A 291 19.56 6.85 -29.26
C ALA A 291 20.86 6.51 -30.04
N PRO A 292 21.84 5.85 -29.39
CA PRO A 292 23.01 5.36 -30.10
C PRO A 292 22.63 4.20 -31.02
N VAL A 293 23.25 4.14 -32.21
CA VAL A 293 23.17 2.96 -33.08
C VAL A 293 23.96 1.83 -32.42
N SER A 294 23.30 0.72 -32.12
CA SER A 294 23.89 -0.38 -31.37
C SER A 294 23.28 -1.71 -31.80
N ASP A 295 24.12 -2.69 -32.07
CA ASP A 295 23.69 -4.06 -32.37
C ASP A 295 23.29 -4.84 -31.09
N ARG A 296 23.41 -4.20 -29.90
CA ARG A 296 23.03 -4.84 -28.62
C ARG A 296 21.53 -4.97 -28.42
N ILE A 297 20.70 -4.40 -29.29
CA ILE A 297 19.23 -4.34 -29.16
C ILE A 297 18.53 -5.70 -28.99
N GLU A 298 19.16 -6.79 -29.45
CA GLU A 298 18.62 -8.14 -29.31
C GLU A 298 19.02 -8.84 -28.02
N LYS A 299 20.07 -8.35 -27.35
CA LYS A 299 20.61 -9.00 -26.18
C LYS A 299 19.57 -9.00 -25.05
N ASN A 300 19.49 -10.13 -24.36
CA ASN A 300 18.56 -10.31 -23.24
C ASN A 300 18.90 -9.43 -22.03
N ASP A 301 20.14 -8.94 -21.93
CA ASP A 301 20.56 -8.00 -20.88
C ASP A 301 19.73 -6.71 -20.91
N ILE A 302 19.47 -6.12 -22.09
CA ILE A 302 18.68 -4.88 -22.21
C ILE A 302 17.25 -5.08 -21.70
N LYS A 303 16.57 -6.17 -22.09
CA LYS A 303 15.19 -6.46 -21.65
C LYS A 303 15.15 -6.69 -20.13
N SER A 304 16.16 -7.37 -19.60
CA SER A 304 16.33 -7.60 -18.16
C SER A 304 16.58 -6.29 -17.41
N ASP A 305 17.41 -5.39 -17.95
CA ASP A 305 17.72 -4.09 -17.35
C ASP A 305 16.50 -3.17 -17.32
N ILE A 306 15.72 -3.14 -18.41
CA ILE A 306 14.42 -2.43 -18.44
C ILE A 306 13.50 -2.98 -17.35
N LYS A 307 13.33 -4.31 -17.28
CA LYS A 307 12.51 -4.95 -16.24
C LYS A 307 12.98 -4.55 -14.84
N LYS A 308 14.29 -4.60 -14.59
CA LYS A 308 14.88 -4.25 -13.30
C LYS A 308 14.58 -2.79 -12.92
N LYS A 309 14.77 -1.85 -13.84
CA LYS A 309 14.49 -0.42 -13.62
C LYS A 309 13.02 -0.14 -13.33
N ILE A 310 12.11 -0.82 -14.03
CA ILE A 310 10.67 -0.74 -13.76
C ILE A 310 10.37 -1.35 -12.38
N ARG A 311 10.89 -2.55 -12.08
CA ARG A 311 10.69 -3.26 -10.79
C ARG A 311 11.17 -2.46 -9.59
N THR A 312 12.29 -1.74 -9.69
CA THR A 312 12.73 -0.84 -8.62
C THR A 312 11.71 0.27 -8.28
N LYS A 313 10.88 0.68 -9.25
CA LYS A 313 9.90 1.76 -9.08
C LYS A 313 8.51 1.28 -8.72
N ILE A 314 8.09 0.12 -9.23
CA ILE A 314 6.72 -0.39 -9.07
C ILE A 314 6.66 -1.87 -8.67
N GLY A 315 7.74 -2.41 -8.09
CA GLY A 315 7.77 -3.73 -7.47
C GLY A 315 7.26 -4.86 -8.40
N PRO A 316 6.49 -5.83 -7.88
CA PRO A 316 5.94 -6.95 -8.64
C PRO A 316 5.07 -6.53 -9.84
N ALA A 317 4.42 -5.36 -9.82
CA ALA A 317 3.61 -4.88 -10.94
C ALA A 317 4.43 -4.65 -12.23
N ALA A 318 5.77 -4.61 -12.14
CA ALA A 318 6.66 -4.61 -13.30
C ALA A 318 6.49 -5.83 -14.22
N ASP A 319 5.95 -6.95 -13.72
CA ASP A 319 5.78 -8.17 -14.51
C ASP A 319 4.77 -8.02 -15.65
N TRP A 320 3.88 -7.02 -15.60
CA TRP A 320 3.03 -6.64 -16.74
C TRP A 320 3.83 -6.07 -17.92
N PHE A 321 5.00 -5.47 -17.67
CA PHE A 321 5.76 -4.72 -18.67
C PHE A 321 6.97 -5.49 -19.21
N ARG A 322 6.97 -6.82 -19.04
CA ARG A 322 8.02 -7.68 -19.59
C ARG A 322 7.96 -7.72 -21.12
N ILE A 323 9.14 -7.82 -21.72
CA ILE A 323 9.31 -8.10 -23.15
C ILE A 323 9.77 -9.54 -23.26
N GLU A 324 8.86 -10.44 -23.64
CA GLU A 324 9.08 -11.88 -23.60
C GLU A 324 9.03 -12.49 -24.99
N ALA A 325 9.73 -13.63 -25.15
CA ALA A 325 9.68 -14.38 -26.38
C ALA A 325 8.25 -14.87 -26.64
N ARG A 326 7.75 -14.63 -27.85
CA ARG A 326 6.45 -15.10 -28.30
C ARG A 326 6.64 -15.85 -29.62
N PRO A 327 6.38 -17.17 -29.65
CA PRO A 327 6.40 -17.93 -30.89
C PRO A 327 5.37 -17.36 -31.86
N ILE A 328 5.75 -17.21 -33.12
CA ILE A 328 4.81 -16.85 -34.18
C ILE A 328 4.29 -18.16 -34.77
N GLU A 329 2.98 -18.37 -34.70
CA GLU A 329 2.34 -19.54 -35.27
C GLU A 329 2.55 -19.56 -36.80
N ASN A 330 2.87 -20.74 -37.35
CA ASN A 330 3.02 -21.02 -38.79
C ASN A 330 4.32 -20.54 -39.49
N ARG A 331 5.46 -20.48 -38.81
CA ARG A 331 6.80 -20.42 -39.46
C ARG A 331 7.69 -21.60 -39.05
N GLU A 332 8.28 -22.26 -40.05
CA GLU A 332 9.31 -23.30 -39.85
C GLU A 332 10.63 -22.71 -39.33
N ASP A 333 10.93 -21.46 -39.71
CA ASP A 333 12.09 -20.72 -39.23
C ASP A 333 11.77 -20.13 -37.84
N HIS A 334 12.36 -20.69 -36.79
CA HIS A 334 12.24 -20.22 -35.40
C HIS A 334 12.91 -18.85 -35.16
N ILE A 335 12.48 -17.79 -35.87
CA ILE A 335 13.00 -16.44 -35.67
C ILE A 335 12.55 -15.94 -34.28
N PRO A 336 13.50 -15.62 -33.37
CA PRO A 336 13.16 -15.21 -32.02
C PRO A 336 12.47 -13.84 -32.05
N SER A 337 11.18 -13.86 -31.74
CA SER A 337 10.31 -12.68 -31.72
C SER A 337 9.85 -12.40 -30.31
N HIS A 338 9.74 -11.13 -29.96
CA HIS A 338 9.38 -10.71 -28.61
C HIS A 338 8.19 -9.77 -28.62
N ALA A 339 7.39 -9.84 -27.57
CA ALA A 339 6.22 -8.98 -27.39
C ALA A 339 6.21 -8.36 -25.99
N LEU A 340 5.74 -7.12 -25.91
CA LEU A 340 5.41 -6.49 -24.63
C LEU A 340 4.13 -7.13 -24.09
N MET A 341 4.15 -7.57 -22.83
CA MET A 341 3.07 -8.39 -22.25
C MET A 341 1.83 -7.58 -21.83
N VAL A 342 1.99 -6.28 -21.55
CA VAL A 342 0.90 -5.42 -21.07
C VAL A 342 -0.27 -5.37 -22.08
N PRO A 343 -1.54 -5.38 -21.63
CA PRO A 343 -2.69 -5.24 -22.53
C PRO A 343 -2.61 -3.97 -23.40
N THR A 344 -3.13 -4.06 -24.63
CA THR A 344 -2.99 -3.00 -25.64
C THR A 344 -3.68 -1.70 -25.25
N ASP A 345 -4.81 -1.78 -24.55
CA ASP A 345 -5.59 -0.66 -24.02
C ASP A 345 -4.87 0.09 -22.88
N ARG A 346 -3.80 -0.51 -22.31
CA ARG A 346 -3.02 0.07 -21.22
C ARG A 346 -1.77 0.83 -21.68
N ILE A 347 -1.56 0.97 -22.98
CA ILE A 347 -0.41 1.68 -23.56
C ILE A 347 -0.83 3.04 -24.10
N ARG A 348 -0.30 4.11 -23.49
CA ARG A 348 -0.44 5.49 -23.97
C ARG A 348 0.89 5.95 -24.52
N ILE A 349 0.86 6.58 -25.70
CA ILE A 349 2.08 7.06 -26.37
C ILE A 349 2.01 8.57 -26.34
N CYS A 350 2.97 9.18 -25.64
CA CYS A 350 3.09 10.62 -25.47
C CYS A 350 4.29 11.09 -26.28
N ALA A 351 4.19 10.99 -27.61
CA ALA A 351 5.22 11.39 -28.57
C ALA A 351 4.56 12.06 -29.78
N SER A 352 5.33 12.81 -30.57
CA SER A 352 4.77 13.47 -31.76
C SER A 352 4.25 12.45 -32.77
N ALA A 353 3.12 12.77 -33.42
CA ALA A 353 2.54 11.89 -34.44
C ALA A 353 3.51 11.59 -35.58
N VAL A 354 4.42 12.52 -35.89
CA VAL A 354 5.47 12.33 -36.89
C VAL A 354 6.41 11.19 -36.50
N VAL A 355 6.95 11.22 -35.26
CA VAL A 355 7.86 10.19 -34.75
C VAL A 355 7.16 8.83 -34.71
N VAL A 356 5.93 8.78 -34.17
CA VAL A 356 5.14 7.55 -34.08
C VAL A 356 4.91 6.95 -35.46
N ASN A 357 4.44 7.74 -36.42
CA ASN A 357 4.12 7.24 -37.76
C ASN A 357 5.36 6.77 -38.53
N GLN A 358 6.49 7.45 -38.38
CA GLN A 358 7.74 7.04 -39.05
C GLN A 358 8.26 5.72 -38.49
N ILE A 359 8.27 5.55 -37.17
CA ILE A 359 8.72 4.30 -36.54
C ILE A 359 7.74 3.17 -36.84
N LEU A 360 6.42 3.42 -36.80
CA LEU A 360 5.40 2.41 -37.10
C LEU A 360 5.52 1.89 -38.54
N ARG A 361 5.87 2.74 -39.52
CA ARG A 361 6.16 2.28 -40.89
C ARG A 361 7.32 1.31 -40.94
N ILE A 362 8.40 1.59 -40.21
CA ILE A 362 9.55 0.67 -40.12
C ILE A 362 9.13 -0.64 -39.46
N ILE A 363 8.37 -0.57 -38.35
CA ILE A 363 7.82 -1.74 -37.65
C ILE A 363 7.01 -2.62 -38.60
N LYS A 364 6.12 -2.05 -39.43
CA LYS A 364 5.34 -2.82 -40.42
C LYS A 364 6.21 -3.57 -41.43
N VAL A 365 7.33 -2.97 -41.87
CA VAL A 365 8.27 -3.65 -42.78
C VAL A 365 9.05 -4.74 -42.06
N VAL A 366 9.41 -4.54 -40.79
CA VAL A 366 10.08 -5.56 -39.96
C VAL A 366 9.13 -6.71 -39.63
N ASP A 367 7.87 -6.43 -39.32
CA ASP A 367 6.82 -7.43 -39.06
C ASP A 367 6.57 -8.35 -40.26
N GLN A 368 6.70 -7.85 -41.49
CA GLN A 368 6.63 -8.72 -42.68
C GLN A 368 7.83 -9.68 -42.80
N ARG A 369 8.99 -9.30 -42.25
CA ARG A 369 10.22 -10.12 -42.25
C ARG A 369 10.32 -11.04 -41.05
N THR A 370 9.77 -10.60 -39.92
CA THR A 370 9.62 -11.37 -38.67
C THR A 370 8.63 -12.50 -38.88
#